data_AF-A0A8C8JZP0-F1
#
_entry.id   AF-A0A8C8JZP0-F1
#
_cell.length_a   1.000
_cell.length_b   1.000
_cell.length_c   1.000
_cell.angle_alpha   90.00
_cell.angle_beta   90.00
_cell.angle_gamma   90.00
#
_symmetry.space_group_name_H-M   'P 1'
#
loop_
_entity.id
_entity.type
_entity.pdbx_description
1 polymer ?
#
loop_
_entity_poly.entity_id
_entity_poly.type
_entity_poly.pdbx_seq_one_letter_code
_entity_poly.pdbx_strand_id
1 'polypeptide(L)'
;MRDRTKELGNTAEASDEDEEGRALMVKPGISTVKEEKENDAFFKKVLEIRGVMEMLKKVVSDLENKQKTVLGVALPEDGMKRELQTLRDEIKTMAMQIQKKLNTIEPKKGDDDGKYVPINLRMQRAQHGVLSREFVELMDHCNTIQASYRDRNVERIQRQLRITGTNVTDEELDGMLESGQTDVFTQNILIDAKATKQALNEIESRHDEILKLERSIKDLHDMFRYLAMEVEAQGEMVNRIEANIINSTNYVEKAVVDTAKAATYQNKARKQSHWLSASPEILIVILL
;
A
#
# COMPACT_ATOMS: atom_id res chain seq x y z
N MET A 1 9.38 -15.36 25.00
CA MET A 1 8.56 -16.57 25.22
C MET A 1 9.49 -17.77 25.21
N ARG A 2 9.38 -18.66 26.20
CA ARG A 2 10.21 -19.87 26.28
C ARG A 2 9.68 -20.90 25.29
N ASP A 3 10.60 -21.49 24.51
CA ASP A 3 10.30 -22.54 23.55
C ASP A 3 9.89 -23.83 24.30
N ARG A 4 8.61 -24.21 24.15
CA ARG A 4 8.01 -25.43 24.73
C ARG A 4 7.83 -26.54 23.68
N THR A 5 8.40 -26.40 22.48
CA THR A 5 8.27 -27.40 21.41
C THR A 5 8.74 -28.79 21.82
N LYS A 6 9.71 -28.87 22.74
CA LYS A 6 10.21 -30.15 23.28
C LYS A 6 9.23 -30.88 24.19
N GLU A 7 8.25 -30.18 24.77
CA GLU A 7 7.22 -30.82 25.62
C GLU A 7 6.13 -31.51 24.80
N LEU A 8 6.03 -31.21 23.49
CA LEU A 8 5.05 -31.81 22.57
C LEU A 8 5.56 -33.11 21.92
N GLY A 9 6.83 -33.47 22.10
CA GLY A 9 7.47 -34.56 21.36
C GLY A 9 7.44 -35.93 22.01
N ASN A 10 6.82 -36.11 23.20
CA ASN A 10 7.02 -37.35 23.97
C ASN A 10 5.79 -37.88 24.73
N THR A 11 4.61 -37.84 24.11
CA THR A 11 3.45 -38.63 24.55
C THR A 11 2.84 -39.37 23.35
N ALA A 12 3.58 -40.34 22.83
CA ALA A 12 3.07 -41.33 21.86
C ALA A 12 3.20 -42.77 22.40
N GLU A 13 3.36 -42.94 23.71
CA GLU A 13 3.31 -44.24 24.39
C GLU A 13 2.36 -44.16 25.58
N ALA A 14 1.05 -44.10 25.30
CA ALA A 14 0.02 -44.52 26.25
C ALA A 14 -1.31 -44.77 25.53
N SER A 15 -1.71 -46.05 25.54
CA SER A 15 -3.08 -46.55 25.45
C SER A 15 -3.78 -46.55 24.09
N ASP A 16 -3.73 -47.71 23.43
CA ASP A 16 -4.69 -48.17 22.43
C ASP A 16 -6.07 -48.38 23.09
N GLU A 17 -6.84 -47.31 23.31
CA GLU A 17 -8.28 -47.39 23.62
C GLU A 17 -8.86 -45.95 23.62
N ASP A 18 -9.09 -45.35 22.45
CA ASP A 18 -9.94 -44.14 22.32
C ASP A 18 -10.35 -43.96 20.84
N GLU A 19 -11.37 -44.71 20.41
CA GLU A 19 -11.96 -44.60 19.07
C GLU A 19 -12.77 -43.29 18.87
N GLU A 20 -12.97 -42.49 19.94
CA GLU A 20 -13.60 -41.16 19.88
C GLU A 20 -12.66 -40.01 19.50
N GLY A 21 -11.33 -40.20 19.57
CA GLY A 21 -10.35 -39.15 19.25
C GLY A 21 -10.16 -38.86 17.75
N ARG A 22 -10.57 -39.79 16.87
CA ARG A 22 -10.37 -39.63 15.41
C ARG A 22 -11.26 -38.56 14.77
N ALA A 23 -12.35 -38.14 15.43
CA ALA A 23 -13.31 -37.21 14.86
C ALA A 23 -12.90 -35.72 14.97
N LEU A 24 -11.91 -35.39 15.82
CA LEU A 24 -11.48 -34.01 16.06
C LEU A 24 -10.29 -33.55 15.20
N MET A 25 -9.76 -34.45 14.37
CA MET A 25 -8.76 -34.06 13.38
C MET A 25 -9.50 -33.34 12.24
N VAL A 26 -9.71 -32.03 12.41
CA VAL A 26 -10.06 -31.11 11.34
C VAL A 26 -8.97 -31.28 10.30
N LYS A 27 -9.25 -32.11 9.27
CA LYS A 27 -8.40 -32.16 8.09
C LYS A 27 -8.24 -30.71 7.62
N PRO A 28 -7.01 -30.23 7.39
CA PRO A 28 -6.82 -28.92 6.79
C PRO A 28 -7.74 -28.90 5.56
N GLY A 29 -8.64 -27.93 5.50
CA GLY A 29 -9.52 -27.78 4.35
C GLY A 29 -8.63 -27.85 3.12
N ILE A 30 -8.88 -28.81 2.24
CA ILE A 30 -8.11 -28.96 1.01
C ILE A 30 -8.41 -27.69 0.23
N SER A 31 -7.51 -26.72 0.29
CA SER A 31 -7.48 -25.60 -0.65
C SER A 31 -7.54 -26.23 -2.03
N THR A 32 -8.55 -25.86 -2.81
CA THR A 32 -8.67 -26.43 -4.15
C THR A 32 -7.41 -26.02 -4.93
N VAL A 33 -6.91 -26.89 -5.81
CA VAL A 33 -5.73 -26.57 -6.67
C VAL A 33 -5.93 -25.24 -7.43
N LYS A 34 -7.19 -24.83 -7.63
CA LYS A 34 -7.57 -23.54 -8.19
C LYS A 34 -7.29 -22.37 -7.23
N GLU A 35 -7.69 -22.47 -5.96
CA GLU A 35 -7.44 -21.45 -4.93
C GLU A 35 -5.95 -21.25 -4.65
N GLU A 36 -5.15 -22.32 -4.66
CA GLU A 36 -3.69 -22.23 -4.49
C GLU A 36 -3.05 -21.44 -5.65
N LYS A 37 -3.44 -21.74 -6.89
CA LYS A 37 -2.97 -21.00 -8.07
C LYS A 37 -3.38 -19.53 -8.06
N GLU A 38 -4.61 -19.24 -7.62
CA GLU A 38 -5.11 -17.87 -7.51
C GLU A 38 -4.37 -17.09 -6.42
N ASN A 39 -4.10 -17.72 -5.28
CA ASN A 39 -3.32 -17.13 -4.19
C ASN A 39 -1.86 -16.89 -4.59
N ASP A 40 -1.20 -17.84 -5.26
CA ASP A 40 0.16 -17.66 -5.77
C ASP A 40 0.25 -16.50 -6.76
N ALA A 41 -0.72 -16.39 -7.67
CA ALA A 41 -0.80 -15.27 -8.61
C ALA A 41 -1.00 -13.93 -7.90
N PHE A 42 -1.81 -13.90 -6.84
CA PHE A 42 -2.00 -12.71 -6.00
C PHE A 42 -0.71 -12.32 -5.26
N PHE A 43 -0.05 -13.28 -4.59
CA PHE A 43 1.20 -13.02 -3.88
C PHE A 43 2.31 -12.54 -4.81
N LYS A 44 2.38 -13.06 -6.03
CA LYS A 44 3.30 -12.56 -7.05
C LYS A 44 3.06 -11.08 -7.36
N LYS A 45 1.80 -10.67 -7.52
CA LYS A 45 1.46 -9.24 -7.72
C LYS A 45 1.84 -8.38 -6.50
N VAL A 46 1.59 -8.87 -5.28
CA VAL A 46 2.00 -8.19 -4.04
C VAL A 46 3.51 -7.99 -3.99
N LEU A 47 4.30 -9.02 -4.32
CA LEU A 47 5.76 -8.92 -4.36
C LEU A 47 6.24 -7.95 -5.44
N GLU A 48 5.60 -7.94 -6.62
CA GLU A 48 5.90 -6.95 -7.65
C GLU A 48 5.64 -5.52 -7.17
N ILE A 49 4.51 -5.28 -6.50
CA ILE A 49 4.20 -3.95 -5.93
C ILE A 49 5.27 -3.53 -4.94
N ARG A 50 5.62 -4.39 -3.98
CA ARG A 50 6.69 -4.12 -3.02
C ARG A 50 8.03 -3.86 -3.69
N GLY A 51 8.35 -4.61 -4.75
CA GLY A 51 9.57 -4.40 -5.52
C GLY A 51 9.62 -3.01 -6.16
N VAL A 52 8.52 -2.55 -6.77
CA VAL A 52 8.45 -1.19 -7.36
C VAL A 52 8.47 -0.12 -6.26
N MET A 53 7.84 -0.35 -5.11
CA MET A 53 7.91 0.57 -3.96
C MET A 53 9.34 0.74 -3.43
N GLU A 54 10.09 -0.34 -3.30
CA GLU A 54 11.50 -0.27 -2.88
C GLU A 54 12.37 0.47 -3.90
N MET A 55 12.07 0.34 -5.19
CA MET A 55 12.73 1.15 -6.22
C MET A 55 12.34 2.62 -6.10
N LEU A 56 11.06 2.94 -5.90
CA LEU A 56 10.59 4.30 -5.70
C LEU A 56 11.26 4.96 -4.47
N LYS A 57 11.40 4.24 -3.35
CA LYS A 57 12.14 4.71 -2.16
C LYS A 57 13.57 5.14 -2.50
N LYS A 58 14.28 4.36 -3.33
CA LYS A 58 15.63 4.70 -3.78
C LYS A 58 15.65 5.96 -4.63
N VAL A 59 14.76 6.06 -5.62
CA VAL A 59 14.69 7.25 -6.50
C VAL A 59 14.33 8.51 -5.71
N VAL A 60 13.45 8.42 -4.70
CA VAL A 60 13.14 9.54 -3.80
C VAL A 60 14.37 9.96 -2.99
N SER A 61 15.14 9.01 -2.47
CA SER A 61 16.40 9.29 -1.77
C SER A 61 17.45 9.93 -2.71
N ASP A 62 17.54 9.46 -3.96
CA ASP A 62 18.46 10.01 -4.96
C ASP A 62 18.07 11.44 -5.33
N LEU A 63 16.77 11.72 -5.46
CA LEU A 63 16.23 13.07 -5.65
C LEU A 63 16.64 13.99 -4.51
N GLU A 64 16.46 13.57 -3.25
CA GLU A 64 16.83 14.38 -2.08
C GLU A 64 18.34 14.71 -2.08
N ASN A 65 19.19 13.72 -2.39
CA ASN A 65 20.63 13.91 -2.47
C ASN A 65 21.03 14.85 -3.60
N LYS A 66 20.40 14.72 -4.77
CA LYS A 66 20.65 15.61 -5.90
C LYS A 66 20.21 17.03 -5.58
N GLN A 67 19.05 17.21 -4.94
CA GLN A 67 18.57 18.51 -4.46
C GLN A 67 19.56 19.19 -3.52
N LYS A 68 20.11 18.46 -2.54
CA LYS A 68 21.17 18.98 -1.65
C LYS A 68 22.39 19.45 -2.44
N THR A 69 22.79 18.70 -3.46
CA THR A 69 23.93 19.04 -4.34
C THR A 69 23.65 20.31 -5.15
N VAL A 70 22.47 20.42 -5.74
CA VAL A 70 22.05 21.58 -6.54
C VAL A 70 21.92 22.85 -5.69
N LEU A 71 21.49 22.75 -4.43
CA LEU A 71 21.48 23.89 -3.49
C LEU A 71 22.89 24.33 -3.05
N GLY A 72 23.90 23.46 -3.19
CA GLY A 72 25.29 23.77 -2.89
C GLY A 72 25.95 24.69 -3.91
N VAL A 73 25.38 24.80 -5.12
CA VAL A 73 25.94 25.58 -6.23
C VAL A 73 25.07 26.82 -6.49
N ALA A 74 25.68 28.00 -6.62
CA ALA A 74 24.95 29.25 -6.91
C ALA A 74 24.18 29.17 -8.24
N LEU A 75 24.87 28.76 -9.31
CA LEU A 75 24.33 28.56 -10.66
C LEU A 75 24.50 27.10 -11.08
N PRO A 76 23.48 26.25 -10.89
CA PRO A 76 23.54 24.85 -11.29
C PRO A 76 23.66 24.69 -12.81
N GLU A 77 24.50 23.74 -13.24
CA GLU A 77 24.63 23.37 -14.65
C GLU A 77 23.33 22.72 -15.18
N ASP A 78 23.08 22.87 -16.48
CA ASP A 78 21.91 22.28 -17.13
C ASP A 78 21.83 20.76 -16.96
N GLY A 79 22.98 20.07 -16.88
CA GLY A 79 23.02 18.64 -16.57
C GLY A 79 22.37 18.30 -15.23
N MET A 80 22.68 19.08 -14.19
CA MET A 80 22.11 18.88 -12.85
C MET A 80 20.59 19.12 -12.84
N LYS A 81 20.13 20.14 -13.56
CA LYS A 81 18.70 20.46 -13.69
C LYS A 81 17.95 19.36 -14.44
N ARG A 82 18.54 18.84 -15.52
CA ARG A 82 17.96 17.72 -16.28
C ARG A 82 17.86 16.46 -15.43
N GLU A 83 18.90 16.13 -14.66
CA GLU A 83 18.86 14.97 -13.75
C GLU A 83 17.75 15.09 -12.70
N LEU A 84 17.56 16.27 -12.09
CA LEU A 84 16.44 16.50 -11.17
C LEU A 84 15.08 16.26 -11.85
N GLN A 85 14.92 16.73 -13.09
CA GLN A 85 13.69 16.49 -13.84
C GLN A 85 13.48 15.01 -14.16
N THR A 86 14.54 14.31 -14.59
CA THR A 86 14.48 12.85 -14.85
C THR A 86 14.03 12.09 -13.61
N LEU A 87 14.59 12.40 -12.43
CA LEU A 87 14.20 11.75 -11.18
C LEU A 87 12.73 12.03 -10.81
N ARG A 88 12.24 13.26 -11.04
CA ARG A 88 10.82 13.60 -10.84
C ARG A 88 9.91 12.81 -11.78
N ASP A 89 10.27 12.71 -13.05
CA ASP A 89 9.50 11.98 -14.06
C ASP A 89 9.50 10.47 -13.78
N GLU A 90 10.61 9.93 -13.28
CA GLU A 90 10.73 8.55 -12.84
C GLU A 90 9.86 8.26 -11.61
N ILE A 91 9.89 9.13 -10.59
CA ILE A 91 8.99 9.07 -9.42
C ILE A 91 7.53 9.06 -9.86
N LYS A 92 7.13 9.98 -10.74
CA LYS A 92 5.76 10.03 -11.29
C LYS A 92 5.38 8.73 -11.98
N THR A 93 6.28 8.20 -12.82
CA THR A 93 6.06 6.96 -13.57
C THR A 93 5.89 5.76 -12.64
N MET A 94 6.79 5.59 -11.66
CA MET A 94 6.72 4.50 -10.68
C MET A 94 5.48 4.61 -9.80
N ALA A 95 5.12 5.82 -9.36
CA ALA A 95 3.92 6.05 -8.56
C ALA A 95 2.65 5.67 -9.33
N MET A 96 2.52 6.05 -10.60
CA MET A 96 1.40 5.61 -11.46
C MET A 96 1.38 4.09 -11.67
N GLN A 97 2.54 3.44 -11.77
CA GLN A 97 2.63 1.99 -11.89
C GLN A 97 2.16 1.29 -10.61
N ILE A 98 2.58 1.77 -9.43
CA ILE A 98 2.15 1.26 -8.12
C ILE A 98 0.64 1.42 -7.98
N GLN A 99 0.11 2.62 -8.26
CA GLN A 99 -1.32 2.89 -8.22
C GLN A 99 -2.11 1.91 -9.11
N LYS A 100 -1.70 1.74 -10.38
CA LYS A 100 -2.35 0.80 -11.29
C LYS A 100 -2.32 -0.63 -10.75
N LYS A 101 -1.19 -1.08 -10.20
CA LYS A 101 -1.05 -2.42 -9.65
C LYS A 101 -1.87 -2.61 -8.37
N LEU A 102 -1.92 -1.62 -7.48
CA LEU A 102 -2.79 -1.62 -6.29
C LEU A 102 -4.26 -1.82 -6.68
N ASN A 103 -4.75 -1.07 -7.67
CA ASN A 103 -6.11 -1.23 -8.19
C ASN A 103 -6.37 -2.64 -8.74
N THR A 104 -5.36 -3.34 -9.27
CA THR A 104 -5.54 -4.72 -9.77
C THR A 104 -5.66 -5.77 -8.68
N ILE A 105 -5.21 -5.45 -7.46
CA ILE A 105 -5.30 -6.31 -6.28
C ILE A 105 -6.39 -5.83 -5.32
N GLU A 106 -7.12 -4.77 -5.68
CA GLU A 106 -8.25 -4.26 -4.91
C GLU A 106 -9.32 -5.34 -4.81
N PRO A 107 -9.72 -5.72 -3.59
CA PRO A 107 -10.79 -6.70 -3.39
C PRO A 107 -12.12 -6.10 -3.87
N LYS A 108 -12.80 -6.79 -4.78
CA LYS A 108 -14.12 -6.35 -5.25
C LYS A 108 -15.07 -6.14 -4.07
N LYS A 109 -15.75 -4.99 -4.05
CA LYS A 109 -16.89 -4.74 -3.16
C LYS A 109 -18.01 -5.70 -3.57
N GLY A 110 -18.12 -6.84 -2.89
CA GLY A 110 -19.28 -7.71 -3.00
C GLY A 110 -20.43 -7.17 -2.16
N ASP A 111 -21.67 -7.59 -2.48
CA ASP A 111 -22.81 -7.52 -1.56
C ASP A 111 -22.48 -8.40 -0.34
N ASP A 112 -21.74 -7.82 0.60
CA ASP A 112 -21.41 -8.44 1.88
C ASP A 112 -22.71 -8.40 2.68
N ASP A 113 -23.48 -9.51 2.67
CA ASP A 113 -24.72 -9.69 3.44
C ASP A 113 -24.46 -9.72 4.98
N GLY A 114 -23.32 -9.16 5.41
CA GLY A 114 -22.83 -9.03 6.79
C GLY A 114 -22.44 -10.34 7.48
N LYS A 115 -22.75 -11.50 6.88
CA LYS A 115 -22.72 -12.79 7.59
C LYS A 115 -21.41 -13.57 7.45
N TYR A 116 -20.66 -13.44 6.35
CA TYR A 116 -19.44 -14.24 6.15
C TYR A 116 -18.47 -13.65 5.11
N VAL A 117 -17.22 -13.41 5.53
CA VAL A 117 -16.13 -12.97 4.65
C VAL A 117 -15.09 -14.10 4.51
N PRO A 118 -14.85 -14.65 3.30
CA PRO A 118 -13.85 -15.69 3.08
C PRO A 118 -12.43 -15.29 3.49
N ILE A 119 -11.61 -16.26 3.92
CA ILE A 119 -10.21 -16.04 4.34
C ILE A 119 -9.38 -15.37 3.23
N ASN A 120 -9.50 -15.85 1.98
CA ASN A 120 -8.79 -15.26 0.84
C ASN A 120 -9.16 -13.79 0.64
N LEU A 121 -10.44 -13.43 0.78
CA LEU A 121 -10.89 -12.04 0.64
C LEU A 121 -10.35 -11.15 1.77
N ARG A 122 -10.30 -11.66 3.00
CA ARG A 122 -9.71 -10.96 4.16
C ARG A 122 -8.21 -10.76 3.99
N MET A 123 -7.51 -11.78 3.52
CA MET A 123 -6.08 -11.71 3.21
C MET A 123 -5.81 -10.67 2.12
N GLN A 124 -6.61 -10.63 1.06
CA GLN A 124 -6.48 -9.64 -0.01
C GLN A 124 -6.75 -8.21 0.50
N ARG A 125 -7.84 -8.01 1.27
CA ARG A 125 -8.15 -6.72 1.94
C ARG A 125 -7.00 -6.25 2.83
N ALA A 126 -6.42 -7.14 3.64
CA ALA A 126 -5.30 -6.80 4.52
C ALA A 126 -4.04 -6.43 3.75
N GLN A 127 -3.65 -7.21 2.73
CA GLN A 127 -2.47 -6.91 1.91
C GLN A 127 -2.64 -5.61 1.13
N HIS A 128 -3.81 -5.40 0.51
CA HIS A 128 -4.11 -4.14 -0.17
C HIS A 128 -4.00 -2.95 0.79
N GLY A 129 -4.65 -3.01 1.96
CA GLY A 129 -4.61 -1.92 2.94
C GLY A 129 -3.20 -1.59 3.46
N VAL A 130 -2.36 -2.60 3.71
CA VAL A 130 -0.97 -2.39 4.12
C VAL A 130 -0.17 -1.71 3.01
N LEU A 131 -0.26 -2.21 1.77
CA LEU A 131 0.48 -1.63 0.64
C LEU A 131 -0.01 -0.22 0.31
N SER A 132 -1.32 0.04 0.34
CA SER A 132 -1.84 1.39 0.09
C SER A 132 -1.37 2.38 1.15
N ARG A 133 -1.34 1.97 2.43
CA ARG A 133 -0.80 2.81 3.50
C ARG A 133 0.69 3.10 3.31
N GLU A 134 1.50 2.07 3.05
CA GLU A 134 2.93 2.24 2.79
C GLU A 134 3.18 3.15 1.57
N PHE A 135 2.33 3.07 0.54
CA PHE A 135 2.43 3.95 -0.62
C PHE A 135 2.16 5.40 -0.25
N VAL A 136 1.08 5.67 0.51
CA VAL A 136 0.74 7.02 0.96
C VAL A 136 1.85 7.60 1.83
N GLU A 137 2.39 6.83 2.79
CA GLU A 137 3.50 7.27 3.65
C GLU A 137 4.75 7.62 2.82
N LEU A 138 5.10 6.82 1.80
CA LEU A 138 6.22 7.09 0.91
C LEU A 138 6.01 8.37 0.08
N MET A 139 4.81 8.54 -0.47
CA MET A 139 4.49 9.72 -1.26
C MET A 139 4.49 10.98 -0.39
N ASP A 140 4.03 10.88 0.87
CA ASP A 140 4.00 12.01 1.81
C ASP A 140 5.42 12.44 2.19
N HIS A 141 6.31 11.46 2.37
CA HIS A 141 7.73 11.71 2.53
C HIS A 141 8.34 12.42 1.31
N CYS A 142 8.01 11.99 0.08
CA CYS A 142 8.46 12.65 -1.14
C CYS A 142 7.93 14.10 -1.22
N ASN A 143 6.67 14.33 -0.89
CA ASN A 143 6.07 15.67 -0.85
C ASN A 143 6.78 16.58 0.16
N THR A 144 7.10 16.06 1.35
CA THR A 144 7.85 16.79 2.37
C THR A 144 9.25 17.19 1.90
N ILE A 145 9.97 16.28 1.21
CA ILE A 145 11.27 16.58 0.60
C ILE A 145 11.15 17.70 -0.45
N GLN A 146 10.17 17.60 -1.35
CA GLN A 146 9.94 18.60 -2.38
C GLN A 146 9.58 19.97 -1.78
N ALA A 147 8.69 20.02 -0.78
CA ALA A 147 8.33 21.26 -0.07
C ALA A 147 9.54 21.90 0.62
N SER A 148 10.34 21.10 1.35
CA SER A 148 11.59 21.57 1.97
C SER A 148 12.57 22.14 0.93
N TYR A 149 12.64 21.54 -0.25
CA TYR A 149 13.45 22.05 -1.34
C TYR A 149 12.88 23.37 -1.92
N ARG A 150 11.55 23.54 -2.02
CA ARG A 150 10.91 24.81 -2.42
C ARG A 150 11.37 25.92 -1.49
N ASP A 151 11.18 25.73 -0.19
CA ASP A 151 11.44 26.74 0.83
C ASP A 151 12.90 27.20 0.77
N ARG A 152 13.84 26.26 0.60
CA ARG A 152 15.27 26.60 0.44
C ARG A 152 15.57 27.39 -0.84
N ASN A 153 14.85 27.15 -1.94
CA ASN A 153 15.02 27.97 -3.15
C ASN A 153 14.42 29.37 -2.94
N VAL A 154 13.30 29.50 -2.22
CA VAL A 154 12.72 30.79 -1.85
C VAL A 154 13.68 31.59 -0.96
N GLU A 155 14.24 30.99 0.09
CA GLU A 155 15.25 31.61 0.95
C GLU A 155 16.48 32.11 0.16
N ARG A 156 16.91 31.34 -0.86
CA ARG A 156 18.01 31.73 -1.75
C ARG A 156 17.65 32.96 -2.58
N ILE A 157 16.45 32.99 -3.18
CA ILE A 157 15.96 34.14 -3.95
C ILE A 157 15.89 35.38 -3.04
N GLN A 158 15.32 35.25 -1.85
CA GLN A 158 15.21 36.34 -0.89
C GLN A 158 16.59 36.89 -0.50
N ARG A 159 17.56 36.00 -0.28
CA ARG A 159 18.94 36.40 0.00
C ARG A 159 19.56 37.18 -1.16
N GLN A 160 19.37 36.74 -2.41
CA GLN A 160 19.88 37.45 -3.59
C GLN A 160 19.23 38.83 -3.75
N LEU A 161 17.94 38.96 -3.47
CA LEU A 161 17.24 40.26 -3.50
C LEU A 161 17.78 41.24 -2.44
N ARG A 162 18.06 40.75 -1.23
CA ARG A 162 18.69 41.58 -0.19
C ARG A 162 20.10 42.04 -0.59
N ILE A 163 20.87 41.19 -1.29
CA ILE A 163 22.21 41.53 -1.80
C ILE A 163 22.12 42.63 -2.87
N THR A 164 21.10 42.60 -3.73
CA THR A 164 20.87 43.61 -4.77
C THR A 164 20.25 44.91 -4.24
N GLY A 165 19.98 44.99 -2.94
CA GLY A 165 19.41 46.17 -2.28
C GLY A 165 17.88 46.25 -2.34
N THR A 166 17.21 45.19 -2.79
CA THR A 166 15.74 45.11 -2.82
C THR A 166 15.24 44.38 -1.58
N ASN A 167 14.64 45.11 -0.65
CA ASN A 167 13.97 44.50 0.51
C ASN A 167 12.54 44.14 0.13
N VAL A 168 12.28 42.85 -0.01
CA VAL A 168 10.95 42.27 -0.28
C VAL A 168 10.52 41.48 0.96
N THR A 169 9.28 41.69 1.39
CA THR A 169 8.66 40.88 2.46
C THR A 169 8.38 39.45 1.97
N ASP A 170 8.13 38.52 2.89
CA ASP A 170 7.86 37.13 2.51
C ASP A 170 6.56 37.05 1.70
N GLU A 171 5.52 37.81 2.08
CA GLU A 171 4.24 37.87 1.38
C GLU A 171 4.35 38.47 -0.03
N GLU A 172 5.15 39.52 -0.20
CA GLU A 172 5.41 40.11 -1.52
C GLU A 172 6.18 39.13 -2.40
N LEU A 173 7.16 38.41 -1.84
CA LEU A 173 7.94 37.44 -2.58
C LEU A 173 7.08 36.25 -3.05
N ASP A 174 6.23 35.70 -2.17
CA ASP A 174 5.30 34.66 -2.56
C ASP A 174 4.33 35.14 -3.65
N GLY A 175 3.78 36.35 -3.54
CA GLY A 175 2.95 36.94 -4.61
C GLY A 175 3.71 37.11 -5.95
N MET A 176 4.99 37.45 -5.89
CA MET A 176 5.84 37.53 -7.09
C MET A 176 6.06 36.15 -7.72
N LEU A 177 6.28 35.12 -6.91
CA LEU A 177 6.42 33.73 -7.39
C LEU A 177 5.10 33.21 -8.00
N GLU A 178 3.96 33.48 -7.37
CA GLU A 178 2.64 33.06 -7.84
C GLU A 178 2.23 33.75 -9.15
N SER A 179 2.53 35.04 -9.29
CA SER A 179 2.22 35.81 -10.51
C SER A 179 3.09 35.42 -11.70
N GLY A 180 4.22 34.74 -11.46
CA GLY A 180 5.19 34.36 -12.49
C GLY A 180 5.88 35.54 -13.19
N GLN A 181 5.71 36.77 -12.68
CA GLN A 181 6.30 37.97 -13.27
C GLN A 181 7.75 38.12 -12.82
N THR A 182 8.68 37.72 -13.68
CA THR A 182 10.13 37.87 -13.45
C THR A 182 10.60 39.32 -13.56
N ASP A 183 9.84 40.19 -14.22
CA ASP A 183 10.20 41.60 -14.44
C ASP A 183 10.33 42.37 -13.11
N VAL A 184 9.62 41.96 -12.07
CA VAL A 184 9.69 42.61 -10.76
C VAL A 184 11.08 42.44 -10.11
N PHE A 185 11.79 41.35 -10.44
CA PHE A 185 13.18 41.15 -9.98
C PHE A 185 14.18 42.06 -10.70
N THR A 186 13.82 42.66 -11.85
CA THR A 186 14.74 43.45 -12.67
C THR A 186 14.55 44.97 -12.52
N GLN A 187 13.36 45.41 -12.07
CA GLN A 187 12.96 46.83 -12.05
C GLN A 187 13.74 47.73 -11.07
N ASN A 188 14.32 47.18 -10.00
CA ASN A 188 14.98 47.98 -8.95
C ASN A 188 16.50 47.83 -8.87
N ILE A 189 17.13 47.02 -9.73
CA ILE A 189 18.57 46.73 -9.57
C ILE A 189 19.44 47.72 -10.34
N LEU A 190 19.66 48.89 -9.73
CA LEU A 190 20.50 50.00 -10.25
C LEU A 190 21.96 50.00 -9.73
N ILE A 191 22.42 48.91 -9.11
CA ILE A 191 23.75 48.83 -8.48
C ILE A 191 24.66 47.91 -9.32
N ASP A 192 25.93 48.29 -9.49
CA ASP A 192 27.04 47.55 -10.14
C ASP A 192 26.67 46.37 -11.08
N ALA A 193 26.71 46.63 -12.40
CA ALA A 193 26.11 45.80 -13.44
C ALA A 193 26.52 44.31 -13.42
N LYS A 194 27.72 43.98 -12.91
CA LYS A 194 28.22 42.60 -12.92
C LYS A 194 27.67 41.75 -11.77
N ALA A 195 27.69 42.27 -10.53
CA ALA A 195 27.19 41.57 -9.36
C ALA A 195 25.66 41.36 -9.45
N THR A 196 24.96 42.40 -9.88
CA THR A 196 23.52 42.41 -10.16
C THR A 196 23.11 41.37 -11.20
N LYS A 197 23.84 41.28 -12.32
CA LYS A 197 23.55 40.32 -13.38
C LYS A 197 23.69 38.87 -12.88
N GLN A 198 24.68 38.59 -12.04
CA GLN A 198 24.87 37.26 -11.48
C GLN A 198 23.74 36.90 -10.51
N ALA A 199 23.35 37.82 -9.62
CA ALA A 199 22.23 37.62 -8.70
C ALA A 199 20.91 37.37 -9.44
N LEU A 200 20.65 38.13 -10.50
CA LEU A 200 19.46 37.98 -11.34
C LEU A 200 19.43 36.62 -12.05
N ASN A 201 20.54 36.17 -12.64
CA ASN A 201 20.63 34.84 -13.25
C ASN A 201 20.37 33.72 -12.23
N GLU A 202 20.85 33.88 -10.99
CA GLU A 202 20.58 32.92 -9.92
C GLU A 202 19.10 32.92 -9.54
N ILE A 203 18.47 34.10 -9.39
CA ILE A 203 17.05 34.23 -9.09
C ILE A 203 16.20 33.55 -10.18
N GLU A 204 16.46 33.85 -11.46
CA GLU A 204 15.75 33.23 -12.58
C GLU A 204 15.91 31.71 -12.59
N SER A 205 17.14 31.23 -12.39
CA SER A 205 17.42 29.79 -12.34
C SER A 205 16.70 29.09 -11.19
N ARG A 206 16.51 29.75 -10.04
CA ARG A 206 15.83 29.21 -8.87
C ARG A 206 14.32 29.26 -9.03
N HIS A 207 13.80 30.32 -9.63
CA HIS A 207 12.39 30.45 -9.96
C HIS A 207 11.93 29.37 -10.96
N ASP A 208 12.68 29.13 -12.05
CA ASP A 208 12.40 28.04 -12.99
C ASP A 208 12.37 26.66 -12.28
N GLU A 209 13.25 26.48 -11.30
CA GLU A 209 13.29 25.26 -10.50
C GLU A 209 12.05 25.12 -9.58
N ILE A 210 11.58 26.22 -8.97
CA ILE A 210 10.34 26.25 -8.18
C ILE A 210 9.14 25.91 -9.07
N LEU A 211 9.04 26.45 -10.28
CA LEU A 211 7.93 26.14 -11.19
C LEU A 211 7.88 24.66 -11.58
N LYS A 212 9.04 24.03 -11.82
CA LYS A 212 9.11 22.58 -12.10
C LYS A 212 8.73 21.74 -10.89
N LEU A 213 9.17 22.17 -9.72
CA LEU A 213 8.87 21.56 -8.44
C LEU A 213 7.35 21.58 -8.14
N GLU A 214 6.70 22.72 -8.32
CA GLU A 214 5.26 22.88 -8.08
C GLU A 214 4.42 21.99 -9.02
N ARG A 215 4.83 21.84 -10.29
CA ARG A 215 4.21 20.87 -11.20
C ARG A 215 4.35 19.44 -10.68
N SER A 216 5.52 19.08 -10.18
CA SER A 216 5.75 17.76 -9.60
C SER A 216 4.90 17.53 -8.35
N ILE A 217 4.84 18.49 -7.42
CA ILE A 217 3.99 18.42 -6.23
C ILE A 217 2.51 18.25 -6.61
N LYS A 218 2.04 18.99 -7.62
CA LYS A 218 0.67 18.87 -8.13
C LYS A 218 0.38 17.47 -8.70
N ASP A 219 1.31 16.91 -9.47
CA ASP A 219 1.20 15.53 -9.95
C ASP A 219 1.10 14.52 -8.78
N LEU A 220 1.85 14.73 -7.68
CA LEU A 220 1.74 13.89 -6.48
C LEU A 220 0.36 14.08 -5.81
N HIS A 221 -0.12 15.32 -5.71
CA HIS A 221 -1.42 15.65 -5.11
C HIS A 221 -2.60 14.97 -5.81
N ASP A 222 -2.60 14.94 -7.14
CA ASP A 222 -3.63 14.26 -7.92
C ASP A 222 -3.66 12.74 -7.61
N MET A 223 -2.50 12.13 -7.34
CA MET A 223 -2.41 10.72 -6.90
C MET A 223 -2.90 10.54 -5.45
N PHE A 224 -2.61 11.47 -4.54
CA PHE A 224 -3.09 11.41 -3.15
C PHE A 224 -4.60 11.47 -3.04
N ARG A 225 -5.27 12.30 -3.86
CA ARG A 225 -6.73 12.41 -3.86
C ARG A 225 -7.40 11.06 -4.16
N TYR A 226 -6.78 10.26 -5.02
CA TYR A 226 -7.25 8.91 -5.33
C TYR A 226 -7.09 7.96 -4.13
N LEU A 227 -5.90 7.94 -3.52
CA LEU A 227 -5.59 7.01 -2.43
C LEU A 227 -6.27 7.37 -1.10
N ALA A 228 -6.48 8.66 -0.83
CA ALA A 228 -7.17 9.11 0.38
C ALA A 228 -8.61 8.55 0.45
N MET A 229 -9.30 8.48 -0.69
CA MET A 229 -10.64 7.87 -0.78
C MET A 229 -10.61 6.35 -0.55
N GLU A 230 -9.53 5.67 -0.94
CA GLU A 230 -9.41 4.20 -0.77
C GLU A 230 -8.96 3.79 0.63
N VAL A 231 -8.06 4.55 1.26
CA VAL A 231 -7.53 4.26 2.61
C VAL A 231 -8.60 4.51 3.68
N GLU A 232 -9.42 5.56 3.55
CA GLU A 232 -10.52 5.84 4.48
C GLU A 232 -11.59 4.73 4.46
N ALA A 233 -11.86 4.15 3.29
CA ALA A 233 -12.80 3.04 3.14
C ALA A 233 -12.29 1.69 3.70
N GLN A 234 -10.98 1.55 3.92
CA GLN A 234 -10.35 0.30 4.40
C GLN A 234 -9.82 0.37 5.84
N GLY A 235 -9.75 1.57 6.42
CA GLY A 235 -9.19 1.82 7.76
C GLY A 235 -9.88 1.08 8.91
N GLU A 236 -11.14 0.65 8.74
CA GLU A 236 -11.89 -0.06 9.78
C GLU A 236 -11.38 -1.50 10.01
N MET A 237 -10.77 -2.14 9.01
CA MET A 237 -10.37 -3.56 9.07
C MET A 237 -8.86 -3.78 9.31
N VAL A 238 -8.01 -2.80 9.00
CA VAL A 238 -6.54 -2.96 9.01
C VAL A 238 -5.95 -2.86 10.44
N ASN A 239 -6.52 -2.03 11.32
CA ASN A 239 -5.95 -1.79 12.66
C ASN A 239 -6.45 -2.74 13.77
N ARG A 240 -7.43 -3.59 13.49
CA ARG A 240 -7.96 -4.53 14.48
C ARG A 240 -7.57 -5.95 14.09
N ILE A 241 -6.39 -6.38 14.53
CA ILE A 241 -6.05 -7.81 14.62
C ILE A 241 -7.20 -8.58 15.29
N GLU A 242 -7.81 -7.97 16.32
CA GLU A 242 -9.01 -8.45 16.99
C GLU A 242 -10.24 -8.59 16.07
N ALA A 243 -10.54 -7.62 15.20
CA ALA A 243 -11.69 -7.70 14.28
C ALA A 243 -11.46 -8.76 13.19
N ASN A 244 -10.22 -8.90 12.72
CA ASN A 244 -9.84 -10.00 11.85
C ASN A 244 -10.02 -11.36 12.58
N ILE A 245 -9.58 -11.48 13.82
CA ILE A 245 -9.76 -12.73 14.60
C ILE A 245 -11.25 -13.02 14.86
N ILE A 246 -12.06 -12.02 15.22
CA ILE A 246 -13.50 -12.15 15.43
C ILE A 246 -14.18 -12.66 14.14
N ASN A 247 -13.85 -12.10 12.98
CA ASN A 247 -14.40 -12.60 11.71
C ASN A 247 -13.96 -14.03 11.34
N SER A 248 -12.89 -14.56 11.94
CA SER A 248 -12.52 -15.97 11.80
C SER A 248 -13.41 -16.91 12.63
N THR A 249 -13.98 -16.43 13.74
CA THR A 249 -14.80 -17.28 14.64
C THR A 249 -16.09 -17.79 13.96
N ASN A 250 -16.67 -16.99 13.06
CA ASN A 250 -17.85 -17.37 12.26
C ASN A 250 -17.62 -18.64 11.39
N TYR A 251 -16.36 -18.94 11.00
CA TYR A 251 -16.05 -20.15 10.24
C TYR A 251 -16.20 -21.42 11.08
N VAL A 252 -15.80 -21.37 12.36
CA VAL A 252 -15.93 -22.50 13.29
C VAL A 252 -17.39 -22.80 13.56
N GLU A 253 -18.20 -21.77 13.78
CA GLU A 253 -19.65 -21.94 14.03
C GLU A 253 -20.37 -22.57 12.83
N LYS A 254 -20.09 -22.12 11.61
CA LYS A 254 -20.64 -22.73 10.40
C LYS A 254 -20.13 -24.16 10.18
N ALA A 255 -18.84 -24.41 10.42
CA ALA A 255 -18.28 -25.76 10.34
C ALA A 255 -18.93 -26.72 11.35
N VAL A 256 -19.23 -26.26 12.58
CA VAL A 256 -19.98 -27.02 13.59
C VAL A 256 -21.40 -27.32 13.10
N VAL A 257 -22.09 -26.35 12.49
CA VAL A 257 -23.44 -26.56 11.93
C VAL A 257 -23.43 -27.54 10.76
N ASP A 258 -22.47 -27.41 9.84
CA ASP A 258 -22.39 -28.27 8.65
C ASP A 258 -21.94 -29.70 9.02
N THR A 259 -21.05 -29.88 10.00
CA THR A 259 -20.70 -31.20 10.55
C THR A 259 -21.86 -31.84 11.30
N ALA A 260 -22.64 -31.07 12.09
CA ALA A 260 -23.85 -31.57 12.74
C ALA A 260 -24.88 -32.05 11.70
N LYS A 261 -25.11 -31.27 10.64
CA LYS A 261 -25.99 -31.68 9.53
C LYS A 261 -25.46 -32.93 8.84
N ALA A 262 -24.17 -33.00 8.52
CA ALA A 262 -23.54 -34.16 7.90
C ALA A 262 -23.70 -35.43 8.76
N ALA A 263 -23.52 -35.34 10.07
CA ALA A 263 -23.76 -36.45 11.00
C ALA A 263 -25.24 -36.91 10.98
N THR A 264 -26.20 -35.98 10.93
CA THR A 264 -27.62 -36.35 10.82
C THR A 264 -27.95 -37.02 9.50
N TYR A 265 -27.37 -36.57 8.38
CA TYR A 265 -27.53 -37.20 7.08
C TYR A 265 -26.90 -38.60 7.04
N GLN A 266 -25.71 -38.78 7.61
CA GLN A 266 -25.07 -40.08 7.72
C GLN A 266 -25.91 -41.06 8.54
N ASN A 267 -26.48 -40.63 9.67
CA ASN A 267 -27.33 -41.48 10.49
C ASN A 267 -28.64 -41.87 9.78
N LYS A 268 -29.24 -40.95 9.01
CA LYS A 268 -30.41 -41.27 8.18
C LYS A 268 -30.06 -42.26 7.07
N ALA A 269 -28.93 -42.07 6.39
CA ALA A 269 -28.46 -42.96 5.35
C ALA A 269 -28.16 -44.38 5.87
N ARG A 270 -27.51 -44.50 7.05
CA ARG A 270 -27.28 -45.80 7.71
C ARG A 270 -28.58 -46.51 8.05
N LYS A 271 -29.56 -45.80 8.61
CA LYS A 271 -30.90 -46.37 8.90
C LYS A 271 -31.58 -46.85 7.62
N GLN A 272 -31.54 -46.08 6.54
CA GLN A 272 -32.11 -46.51 5.25
C GLN A 272 -31.37 -47.72 4.66
N SER A 273 -30.04 -47.79 4.80
CA SER A 273 -29.26 -48.93 4.35
C SER A 273 -29.64 -50.23 5.06
N HIS A 274 -29.90 -50.20 6.38
CA HIS A 274 -30.37 -51.37 7.13
C HIS A 274 -31.77 -51.83 6.70
N TRP A 275 -32.68 -50.88 6.42
CA TRP A 275 -34.01 -51.22 5.92
C TRP A 275 -33.97 -51.85 4.51
N LEU A 276 -33.09 -51.35 3.65
CA LEU A 276 -32.87 -51.90 2.30
C LEU A 276 -32.22 -53.29 2.33
N SER A 277 -31.34 -53.58 3.30
CA SER A 277 -30.71 -54.90 3.43
C SER A 277 -31.62 -55.96 4.06
N ALA A 278 -32.54 -55.56 4.95
CA ALA A 278 -33.44 -56.49 5.64
C ALA A 278 -34.66 -56.92 4.80
N SER A 279 -35.05 -56.13 3.79
CA SER A 279 -36.25 -56.43 2.97
C SER A 279 -36.19 -57.74 2.16
N PRO A 280 -35.05 -58.15 1.56
CA PRO A 280 -34.97 -59.40 0.80
C PRO A 280 -35.02 -60.64 1.70
N GLU A 281 -34.40 -60.58 2.88
CA GLU A 281 -34.34 -61.69 3.83
C GLU A 281 -35.73 -62.03 4.38
N ILE A 282 -36.53 -61.01 4.70
CA ILE A 282 -37.91 -61.19 5.18
C ILE A 282 -38.81 -61.77 4.07
N LEU A 283 -38.63 -61.34 2.81
CA LEU A 283 -39.38 -61.88 1.66
C LEU A 283 -39.10 -63.37 1.42
N ILE A 284 -37.85 -63.81 1.61
CA ILE A 284 -37.45 -65.22 1.47
C ILE A 284 -38.11 -66.08 2.55
N VAL A 285 -38.19 -65.60 3.80
CA VAL A 285 -38.83 -66.33 4.90
C VAL A 285 -40.35 -66.48 4.72
N ILE A 286 -41.02 -65.50 4.10
CA ILE A 286 -42.47 -65.56 3.86
C ILE A 286 -42.85 -66.51 2.71
N LEU A 287 -41.94 -66.72 1.75
CA LEU A 287 -42.18 -67.58 0.58
C LEU A 287 -41.84 -69.07 0.81
N LEU A 288 -41.20 -69.41 1.92
CA LEU A 288 -40.89 -70.78 2.37
C LEU A 288 -41.98 -71.33 3.30
#